data_AF-A0A1D6HBD7-F1
#
_entry.id   AF-A0A1D6HBD7-F1
#
_cell.length_a   1.000
_cell.length_b   1.000
_cell.length_c   1.000
_cell.angle_alpha   90.00
_cell.angle_beta   90.00
_cell.angle_gamma   90.00
#
_symmetry.space_group_name_H-M   'P 1'
#
loop_
_entity.id
_entity.type
_entity.pdbx_description
1 polymer ?
#
loop_
_entity_poly.entity_id
_entity_poly.type
_entity_poly.pdbx_seq_one_letter_code
_entity_poly.pdbx_strand_id
1 'polypeptide(L)'
;MATLARHLILCSSSPSQRRRRPLPPDATAGTQQQQQQQAPPPQPSTTRRLAVAASAALAATAALSARRPAPPPPAMAAEAAVPPAPPTPASPGTVPRWGTRSYVRERFFEPELTAEEAAARIRQTAEGMRTLRPMLETMSWKYVLFYVRLKSKYLGLDLTTAMAGVPAGRRADYVRVANELVDNMTEFDRFVRTPKVYESYLFYEKTLKSLDDVAEFLV
;
A
#
# COMPACT_ATOMS: atom_id res chain seq x y z
N MET A 1 10.91 -24.72 48.14
CA MET A 1 9.73 -24.11 48.78
C MET A 1 8.71 -23.79 47.69
N ALA A 2 7.62 -24.57 47.69
CA ALA A 2 6.33 -24.43 47.02
C ALA A 2 6.24 -24.20 45.48
N THR A 3 6.11 -25.32 44.78
CA THR A 3 5.55 -25.51 43.43
C THR A 3 4.02 -25.50 43.48
N LEU A 4 3.31 -24.76 42.61
CA LEU A 4 1.90 -25.05 42.32
C LEU A 4 1.59 -24.92 40.84
N ALA A 5 1.16 -26.06 40.29
CA ALA A 5 0.71 -26.28 38.93
C ALA A 5 -0.82 -26.41 38.90
N ARG A 6 -1.38 -26.04 37.74
CA ARG A 6 -2.58 -26.59 37.09
C ARG A 6 -3.89 -26.66 37.90
N HIS A 7 -4.83 -25.80 37.51
CA HIS A 7 -6.23 -26.20 37.39
C HIS A 7 -6.76 -25.93 35.97
N LEU A 8 -7.01 -27.04 35.27
CA LEU A 8 -7.99 -27.13 34.18
C LEU A 8 -9.36 -27.30 34.85
N ILE A 9 -10.31 -26.40 34.61
CA ILE A 9 -11.73 -26.63 34.87
C ILE A 9 -12.54 -26.11 33.68
N LEU A 10 -13.45 -26.98 33.26
CA LEU A 10 -14.44 -26.89 32.22
C LEU A 10 -15.30 -25.62 32.33
N CYS A 11 -15.81 -25.11 31.21
CA CYS A 11 -17.25 -25.09 30.95
C CYS A 11 -17.56 -24.46 29.58
N SER A 12 -18.31 -25.22 28.81
CA SER A 12 -18.89 -24.93 27.50
C SER A 12 -19.75 -23.67 27.49
N SER A 13 -19.73 -22.92 26.39
CA SER A 13 -20.87 -22.09 25.93
C SER A 13 -20.64 -21.64 24.47
N SER A 14 -21.56 -22.05 23.60
CA SER A 14 -21.62 -21.90 22.14
C SER A 14 -21.39 -20.50 21.56
N PRO A 15 -21.10 -20.43 20.24
CA PRO A 15 -21.76 -19.43 19.39
C PRO A 15 -22.56 -20.06 18.25
N SER A 16 -23.84 -19.73 18.28
CA SER A 16 -24.68 -19.29 17.16
C SER A 16 -24.68 -20.06 15.83
N GLN A 17 -25.86 -20.63 15.61
CA GLN A 17 -26.34 -21.33 14.43
C GLN A 17 -26.16 -20.57 13.11
N ARG A 18 -25.42 -21.18 12.18
CA ARG A 18 -25.79 -21.17 10.76
C ARG A 18 -26.76 -22.32 10.52
N ARG A 19 -28.05 -22.04 10.32
CA ARG A 19 -28.94 -22.99 9.62
C ARG A 19 -30.19 -22.30 9.06
N ARG A 20 -30.20 -22.21 7.73
CA ARG A 20 -31.30 -22.57 6.82
C ARG A 20 -32.71 -22.10 7.21
N ARG A 21 -33.22 -21.12 6.46
CA ARG A 21 -34.65 -20.87 6.25
C ARG A 21 -35.33 -22.11 5.65
N PRO A 22 -36.48 -22.53 6.20
CA PRO A 22 -37.54 -23.17 5.42
C PRO A 22 -38.83 -22.33 5.48
N LEU A 23 -39.63 -22.45 4.41
CA LEU A 23 -40.88 -21.75 4.13
C LEU A 23 -42.04 -22.12 5.08
N PRO A 24 -43.12 -21.30 5.16
CA PRO A 24 -44.24 -21.49 6.07
C PRO A 24 -45.41 -22.29 5.44
N PRO A 25 -46.29 -22.93 6.25
CA PRO A 25 -47.59 -23.39 5.80
C PRO A 25 -48.76 -22.55 6.34
N ASP A 26 -49.76 -22.39 5.48
CA ASP A 26 -51.21 -22.31 5.69
C ASP A 26 -51.82 -21.35 6.73
N ALA A 27 -52.49 -20.29 6.24
CA ALA A 27 -53.78 -19.82 6.77
C ALA A 27 -54.48 -18.81 5.83
N THR A 28 -55.43 -19.32 5.05
CA THR A 28 -56.82 -18.86 4.93
C THR A 28 -57.18 -17.44 4.41
N ALA A 29 -58.04 -17.47 3.37
CA ALA A 29 -59.13 -16.52 3.02
C ALA A 29 -58.85 -15.42 1.98
N GLY A 30 -59.61 -15.45 0.87
CA GLY A 30 -60.04 -14.24 0.18
C GLY A 30 -59.95 -14.22 -1.36
N THR A 31 -60.97 -14.78 -2.01
CA THR A 31 -61.71 -14.14 -3.12
C THR A 31 -61.08 -14.01 -4.54
N GLN A 32 -61.54 -14.93 -5.40
CA GLN A 32 -62.17 -14.78 -6.73
C GLN A 32 -61.49 -14.02 -7.90
N GLN A 33 -61.40 -14.77 -9.02
CA GLN A 33 -61.70 -14.41 -10.43
C GLN A 33 -60.88 -13.27 -11.07
N GLN A 34 -60.34 -13.34 -12.31
CA GLN A 34 -60.73 -14.06 -13.52
C GLN A 34 -59.56 -13.90 -14.54
N GLN A 35 -59.34 -14.94 -15.39
CA GLN A 35 -58.98 -14.93 -16.83
C GLN A 35 -58.14 -13.76 -17.41
N GLN A 36 -57.15 -13.89 -18.30
CA GLN A 36 -56.71 -14.95 -19.22
C GLN A 36 -55.46 -14.42 -19.99
N GLN A 37 -54.68 -15.34 -20.57
CA GLN A 37 -53.79 -15.20 -21.75
C GLN A 37 -52.39 -14.53 -21.59
N GLN A 38 -51.34 -14.82 -22.37
CA GLN A 38 -50.63 -16.05 -22.81
C GLN A 38 -49.44 -15.60 -23.71
N ALA A 39 -48.20 -16.05 -23.38
CA ALA A 39 -47.00 -16.25 -24.24
C ALA A 39 -46.18 -15.05 -24.85
N PRO A 40 -44.86 -15.25 -25.18
CA PRO A 40 -43.77 -14.23 -25.15
C PRO A 40 -43.12 -13.89 -26.53
N PRO A 41 -41.88 -13.35 -26.62
CA PRO A 41 -41.50 -11.94 -26.87
C PRO A 41 -40.93 -11.67 -28.30
N PRO A 42 -40.61 -10.39 -28.64
CA PRO A 42 -39.67 -10.10 -29.74
C PRO A 42 -38.45 -9.24 -29.32
N GLN A 43 -37.29 -9.57 -29.88
CA GLN A 43 -36.08 -8.72 -29.90
C GLN A 43 -36.08 -7.80 -31.15
N PRO A 44 -35.45 -6.63 -31.08
CA PRO A 44 -34.95 -5.94 -32.27
C PRO A 44 -33.41 -5.90 -32.34
N SER A 45 -32.93 -6.34 -33.49
CA SER A 45 -31.59 -6.24 -34.05
C SER A 45 -31.29 -4.81 -34.52
N THR A 46 -30.06 -4.30 -34.32
CA THR A 46 -29.50 -3.23 -35.15
C THR A 46 -27.99 -3.36 -35.27
N THR A 47 -27.59 -3.70 -36.49
CA THR A 47 -26.27 -3.68 -37.11
C THR A 47 -25.77 -2.26 -37.30
N ARG A 48 -24.50 -1.96 -36.97
CA ARG A 48 -23.68 -1.04 -37.77
C ARG A 48 -22.19 -1.32 -37.59
N ARG A 49 -21.60 -1.88 -38.66
CA ARG A 49 -20.17 -1.92 -38.94
C ARG A 49 -19.67 -0.50 -39.22
N LEU A 50 -18.45 -0.17 -38.83
CA LEU A 50 -17.56 0.74 -39.57
C LEU A 50 -16.11 0.44 -39.15
N ALA A 51 -15.32 -0.01 -40.12
CA ALA A 51 -13.86 -0.08 -40.07
C ALA A 51 -13.31 1.04 -40.96
N VAL A 52 -12.35 1.82 -40.46
CA VAL A 52 -11.54 2.83 -41.16
C VAL A 52 -10.15 2.71 -40.52
N ALA A 53 -9.17 2.06 -41.16
CA ALA A 53 -8.32 2.52 -42.25
C ALA A 53 -7.23 3.54 -41.83
N ALA A 54 -6.00 3.01 -41.78
CA ALA A 54 -4.66 3.54 -42.03
C ALA A 54 -4.39 5.06 -42.18
N SER A 55 -3.30 5.52 -41.57
CA SER A 55 -2.31 6.55 -42.01
C SER A 55 -1.31 6.76 -40.86
N ALA A 56 -0.01 7.04 -40.98
CA ALA A 56 0.99 7.01 -42.05
C ALA A 56 2.36 7.05 -41.31
N ALA A 57 3.36 6.29 -41.78
CA ALA A 57 4.73 6.38 -41.29
C ALA A 57 5.41 7.61 -41.91
N LEU A 58 6.01 8.46 -41.08
CA LEU A 58 6.77 9.63 -41.52
C LEU A 58 8.26 9.25 -41.65
N ALA A 59 8.72 9.08 -42.88
CA ALA A 59 10.13 9.10 -43.24
C ALA A 59 10.48 10.50 -43.76
N ALA A 60 11.36 11.21 -43.05
CA ALA A 60 11.97 12.45 -43.52
C ALA A 60 13.45 12.18 -43.85
N THR A 61 13.74 12.33 -45.13
CA THR A 61 15.03 12.16 -45.80
C THR A 61 15.85 13.44 -45.73
N ALA A 62 17.18 13.24 -45.85
CA ALA A 62 18.14 14.16 -46.48
C ALA A 62 18.36 15.52 -45.78
N ALA A 63 19.48 16.20 -45.88
CA ALA A 63 20.86 15.98 -46.28
C ALA A 63 21.55 17.31 -45.93
N LEU A 64 22.88 17.36 -46.05
CA LEU A 64 23.67 18.60 -46.09
C LEU A 64 23.82 19.35 -44.75
N SER A 65 25.00 19.21 -44.14
CA SER A 65 26.09 20.14 -44.47
C SER A 65 27.28 19.92 -43.54
N ALA A 66 28.43 19.73 -44.18
CA ALA A 66 29.73 19.75 -43.53
C ALA A 66 29.97 21.11 -42.86
N ARG A 67 30.34 21.09 -41.57
CA ARG A 67 31.13 22.15 -40.95
C ARG A 67 32.01 21.52 -39.87
N ARG A 68 33.29 21.40 -40.19
CA ARG A 68 34.37 21.09 -39.26
C ARG A 68 35.00 22.43 -38.84
N PRO A 69 34.99 22.83 -37.56
CA PRO A 69 35.88 23.86 -37.05
C PRO A 69 37.06 23.25 -36.28
N ALA A 70 38.14 24.02 -36.27
CA ALA A 70 39.48 23.76 -35.75
C ALA A 70 39.56 23.48 -34.23
N PRO A 71 40.66 22.87 -33.74
CA PRO A 71 40.84 22.54 -32.33
C PRO A 71 40.95 23.80 -31.44
N PRO A 72 40.50 23.72 -30.17
CA PRO A 72 40.71 24.78 -29.20
C PRO A 72 42.20 24.92 -28.78
N PRO A 73 42.64 26.14 -28.45
CA PRO A 73 44.03 26.48 -28.11
C PRO A 73 44.51 25.85 -26.79
N PRO A 74 45.83 25.75 -26.56
CA PRO A 74 46.46 24.97 -25.49
C PRO A 74 46.30 25.52 -24.06
N ALA A 75 45.39 26.46 -23.82
CA ALA A 75 45.09 26.93 -22.45
C ALA A 75 44.14 25.99 -21.67
N MET A 76 43.51 25.02 -22.34
CA MET A 76 42.62 24.03 -21.70
C MET A 76 43.29 22.68 -21.37
N ALA A 77 44.62 22.56 -21.55
CA ALA A 77 45.36 21.31 -21.35
C ALA A 77 45.91 21.12 -19.92
N ALA A 78 45.75 22.09 -19.02
CA ALA A 78 46.40 22.08 -17.71
C ALA A 78 45.66 21.33 -16.58
N GLU A 79 44.41 20.89 -16.78
CA GLU A 79 43.66 20.14 -15.75
C GLU A 79 43.69 18.61 -15.98
N ALA A 80 44.67 18.13 -16.74
CA ALA A 80 44.84 16.73 -17.10
C ALA A 80 45.88 15.97 -16.24
N ALA A 81 46.29 16.51 -15.08
CA ALA A 81 47.36 15.91 -14.26
C ALA A 81 46.98 15.63 -12.79
N VAL A 82 45.69 15.69 -12.42
CA VAL A 82 45.26 15.35 -11.07
C VAL A 82 44.92 13.84 -11.02
N PRO A 83 45.56 13.05 -10.14
CA PRO A 83 45.23 11.64 -9.93
C PRO A 83 43.74 11.49 -9.58
N PRO A 84 43.10 10.35 -9.87
CA PRO A 84 41.65 10.21 -9.80
C PRO A 84 41.14 10.64 -8.42
N ALA A 85 40.44 11.77 -8.37
CA ALA A 85 39.74 12.18 -7.18
C ALA A 85 38.79 11.05 -6.76
N PRO A 86 38.73 10.72 -5.44
CA PRO A 86 37.82 9.70 -4.94
C PRO A 86 36.38 10.05 -5.37
N PRO A 87 35.49 9.06 -5.53
CA PRO A 87 34.12 9.34 -5.90
C PRO A 87 33.48 10.19 -4.80
N THR A 88 33.35 11.49 -5.05
CA THR A 88 32.39 12.33 -4.34
C THR A 88 31.02 12.13 -4.99
N PRO A 89 30.18 11.27 -4.40
CA PRO A 89 28.77 11.59 -4.31
C PRO A 89 28.32 11.31 -2.87
N ALA A 90 28.66 12.17 -1.92
CA ALA A 90 28.29 11.91 -0.53
C ALA A 90 27.88 13.20 0.19
N SER A 91 26.74 13.74 -0.24
CA SER A 91 25.80 14.46 0.64
C SER A 91 24.42 14.48 -0.02
N PRO A 92 23.31 14.13 0.65
CA PRO A 92 23.14 13.54 1.97
C PRO A 92 22.78 12.04 1.82
N GLY A 93 23.81 11.20 1.64
CA GLY A 93 23.67 9.78 1.36
C GLY A 93 24.42 8.95 2.40
N THR A 94 23.78 8.67 3.54
CA THR A 94 24.20 7.57 4.41
C THR A 94 24.26 6.33 3.53
N VAL A 95 25.48 5.85 3.29
CA VAL A 95 25.69 4.54 2.68
C VAL A 95 24.89 3.56 3.53
N PRO A 96 23.97 2.78 2.96
CA PRO A 96 23.15 1.89 3.76
C PRO A 96 24.07 0.99 4.59
N ARG A 97 23.87 0.96 5.92
CA ARG A 97 24.72 0.22 6.86
C ARG A 97 24.84 -1.27 6.52
N TRP A 98 23.86 -1.81 5.78
CA TRP A 98 23.91 -3.14 5.24
C TRP A 98 24.99 -3.22 4.14
N GLY A 99 26.09 -3.92 4.41
CA GLY A 99 27.10 -4.20 3.40
C GLY A 99 26.59 -5.24 2.39
N THR A 100 27.21 -5.33 1.20
CA THR A 100 26.85 -6.29 0.13
C THR A 100 26.84 -7.76 0.58
N ARG A 101 27.42 -8.07 1.75
CA ARG A 101 27.53 -9.42 2.31
C ARG A 101 26.34 -9.84 3.19
N SER A 102 25.54 -8.92 3.73
CA SER A 102 24.35 -9.30 4.50
C SER A 102 23.29 -9.96 3.60
N TYR A 103 23.23 -9.53 2.33
CA TYR A 103 22.33 -10.06 1.30
C TYR A 103 22.39 -11.57 1.06
N VAL A 104 23.54 -12.19 1.29
CA VAL A 104 23.79 -13.58 0.89
C VAL A 104 23.63 -14.54 2.07
N ARG A 105 23.81 -14.04 3.30
CA ARG A 105 23.88 -14.90 4.50
C ARG A 105 22.56 -14.96 5.26
N GLU A 106 21.71 -13.95 5.11
CA GLU A 106 20.41 -13.87 5.75
C GLU A 106 19.31 -14.04 4.71
N ARG A 107 18.46 -15.06 4.86
CA ARG A 107 17.38 -15.39 3.91
C ARG A 107 16.27 -14.34 3.86
N PHE A 108 16.40 -13.24 4.60
CA PHE A 108 15.41 -12.18 4.73
C PHE A 108 16.12 -10.83 4.68
N PHE A 109 15.69 -9.95 3.76
CA PHE A 109 16.19 -8.57 3.67
C PHE A 109 15.46 -7.72 4.72
N GLU A 110 15.98 -7.69 5.94
CA GLU A 110 15.52 -6.79 6.99
C GLU A 110 16.67 -5.87 7.39
N PRO A 111 16.64 -4.59 6.99
CA PRO A 111 17.71 -3.67 7.31
C PRO A 111 17.73 -3.42 8.83
N GLU A 112 18.92 -3.54 9.44
CA GLU A 112 19.14 -3.08 10.81
C GLU A 112 19.08 -1.55 10.84
N LEU A 113 17.89 -1.00 11.14
CA LEU A 113 17.69 0.43 11.29
C LEU A 113 17.98 0.86 12.72
N THR A 114 18.57 2.05 12.86
CA THR A 114 18.54 2.77 14.14
C THR A 114 17.11 3.22 14.46
N ALA A 115 16.82 3.51 15.74
CA ALA A 115 15.49 3.98 16.16
C ALA A 115 15.07 5.26 15.43
N GLU A 116 16.03 6.16 15.15
CA GLU A 116 15.81 7.42 14.43
C GLU A 116 15.49 7.19 12.95
N GLU A 117 16.19 6.26 12.28
CA GLU A 117 15.91 5.89 10.89
C GLU A 117 14.55 5.21 10.76
N ALA A 118 14.18 4.36 11.72
CA ALA A 118 12.85 3.73 11.75
C ALA A 118 11.75 4.80 11.91
N ALA A 119 11.94 5.76 12.81
CA ALA A 119 11.04 6.90 12.95
C ALA A 119 10.92 7.74 11.66
N ALA A 120 12.02 7.98 10.96
CA ALA A 120 12.01 8.66 9.67
C ALA A 120 11.22 7.88 8.60
N ARG A 121 11.34 6.54 8.57
CA ARG A 121 10.60 5.68 7.65
C ARG A 121 9.09 5.67 7.95
N ILE A 122 8.71 5.73 9.23
CA ILE A 122 7.30 5.89 9.66
C ILE A 122 6.76 7.23 9.17
N ARG A 123 7.48 8.34 9.36
CA ARG A 123 7.08 9.67 8.86
C ARG A 123 6.96 9.71 7.33
N GLN A 124 7.90 9.09 6.61
CA GLN A 124 7.81 8.95 5.15
C GLN A 124 6.57 8.14 4.72
N THR A 125 6.19 7.13 5.52
CA THR A 125 4.98 6.36 5.28
C THR A 125 3.73 7.22 5.49
N ALA A 126 3.74 8.13 6.46
CA ALA A 126 2.67 9.10 6.70
C ALA A 126 2.49 10.06 5.52
N GLU A 127 3.59 10.66 5.06
CA GLU A 127 3.57 11.52 3.89
C GLU A 127 3.04 10.80 2.66
N GLY A 128 3.54 9.59 2.39
CA GLY A 128 3.05 8.85 1.23
C GLY A 128 1.61 8.37 1.38
N MET A 129 1.09 8.13 2.59
CA MET A 129 -0.35 7.88 2.79
C MET A 129 -1.19 9.13 2.47
N ARG A 130 -0.73 10.34 2.81
CA ARG A 130 -1.42 11.58 2.39
C ARG A 130 -1.51 11.70 0.88
N THR A 131 -0.49 11.25 0.14
CA THR A 131 -0.52 11.25 -1.34
C THR A 131 -1.52 10.27 -1.96
N LEU A 132 -2.06 9.30 -1.22
CA LEU A 132 -3.05 8.35 -1.73
C LEU A 132 -4.47 8.93 -1.84
N ARG A 133 -4.77 10.05 -1.19
CA ARG A 133 -6.11 10.65 -1.21
C ARG A 133 -6.69 10.80 -2.63
N PRO A 134 -6.01 11.46 -3.58
CA PRO A 134 -6.53 11.57 -4.95
C PRO A 134 -6.68 10.19 -5.63
N MET A 135 -5.85 9.20 -5.28
CA MET A 135 -5.92 7.86 -5.87
C MET A 135 -7.17 7.09 -5.42
N LEU A 136 -7.60 7.30 -4.17
CA LEU A 136 -8.89 6.80 -3.67
C LEU A 136 -10.06 7.50 -4.37
N GLU A 137 -9.94 8.80 -4.66
CA GLU A 137 -10.99 9.60 -5.34
C GLU A 137 -11.15 9.17 -6.79
N THR A 138 -10.05 8.91 -7.49
CA THR A 138 -10.05 8.41 -8.87
C THR A 138 -10.29 6.91 -8.98
N MET A 139 -10.67 6.23 -7.89
CA MET A 139 -10.97 4.79 -7.86
C MET A 139 -9.83 3.91 -8.40
N SER A 140 -8.59 4.34 -8.18
CA SER A 140 -7.39 3.67 -8.68
C SER A 140 -6.91 2.53 -7.75
N TRP A 141 -7.86 1.65 -7.40
CA TRP A 141 -7.73 0.61 -6.36
C TRP A 141 -6.46 -0.23 -6.44
N LYS A 142 -6.03 -0.57 -7.65
CA LYS A 142 -4.82 -1.38 -7.88
C LYS A 142 -3.57 -0.69 -7.34
N TYR A 143 -3.43 0.63 -7.53
CA TYR A 143 -2.28 1.39 -7.04
C TYR A 143 -2.30 1.52 -5.52
N VAL A 144 -3.47 1.83 -4.96
CA VAL A 144 -3.67 1.91 -3.51
C VAL A 144 -3.31 0.58 -2.85
N LEU A 145 -3.81 -0.54 -3.39
CA LEU A 145 -3.56 -1.87 -2.87
C LEU A 145 -2.06 -2.22 -2.86
N PHE A 146 -1.34 -1.92 -3.95
CA PHE A 146 0.11 -2.17 -4.00
C PHE A 146 0.88 -1.31 -3.01
N TYR A 147 0.51 -0.04 -2.89
CA TYR A 147 1.17 0.88 -1.98
C TYR A 147 1.00 0.45 -0.51
N VAL A 148 -0.25 0.16 -0.10
CA VAL A 148 -0.56 -0.30 1.27
C VAL A 148 0.24 -1.55 1.58
N ARG A 149 0.24 -2.57 0.72
CA ARG A 149 0.98 -3.81 0.96
C ARG A 149 2.49 -3.62 1.04
N LEU A 150 3.05 -2.75 0.21
CA LEU A 150 4.48 -2.44 0.24
C LEU A 150 4.88 -1.84 1.58
N LYS A 151 4.09 -0.90 2.11
CA LYS A 151 4.37 -0.22 3.37
C LYS A 151 4.04 -1.09 4.59
N SER A 152 2.91 -1.81 4.58
CA SER A 152 2.53 -2.72 5.66
C SER A 152 3.58 -3.80 5.95
N LYS A 153 4.31 -4.26 4.91
CA LYS A 153 5.34 -5.29 5.05
C LYS A 153 6.46 -4.90 6.04
N TYR A 154 6.88 -3.64 6.04
CA TYR A 154 8.00 -3.17 6.87
C TYR A 154 7.54 -2.42 8.14
N LEU A 155 6.28 -1.97 8.17
CA LEU A 155 5.73 -1.17 9.25
C LEU A 155 5.81 -1.87 10.62
N GLY A 156 5.56 -3.17 10.68
CA GLY A 156 5.65 -3.92 11.95
C GLY A 156 7.06 -3.87 12.56
N LEU A 157 8.08 -4.12 11.74
CA LEU A 157 9.48 -4.03 12.16
C LEU A 157 9.83 -2.60 12.57
N ASP A 158 9.43 -1.59 11.78
CA ASP A 158 9.65 -0.18 12.10
C ASP A 158 9.11 0.21 13.46
N LEU A 159 7.87 -0.18 13.75
CA LEU A 159 7.23 0.14 15.02
C LEU A 159 7.97 -0.50 16.20
N THR A 160 8.46 -1.73 16.04
CA THR A 160 9.26 -2.39 17.09
C THR A 160 10.63 -1.76 17.28
N THR A 161 11.30 -1.34 16.21
CA THR A 161 12.62 -0.70 16.26
C THR A 161 12.53 0.73 16.82
N ALA A 162 11.51 1.48 16.42
CA ALA A 162 11.28 2.86 16.87
C ALA A 162 10.91 2.93 18.38
N MET A 163 10.37 1.84 18.96
CA MET A 163 10.08 1.74 20.39
C MET A 163 11.31 2.01 21.27
N ALA A 164 12.53 1.75 20.79
CA ALA A 164 13.77 2.03 21.51
C ALA A 164 13.99 3.53 21.78
N GLY A 165 13.44 4.42 20.94
CA GLY A 165 13.50 5.87 21.11
C GLY A 165 12.42 6.44 22.06
N VAL A 166 11.37 5.67 22.37
CA VAL A 166 10.24 6.15 23.17
C VAL A 166 10.55 6.11 24.68
N PRO A 167 10.28 7.18 25.45
CA PRO A 167 10.45 7.21 26.90
C PRO A 167 9.67 6.09 27.61
N ALA A 168 10.26 5.45 28.62
CA ALA A 168 9.70 4.27 29.29
C ALA A 168 8.24 4.46 29.78
N GLY A 169 7.91 5.64 30.30
CA GLY A 169 6.56 5.95 30.79
C GLY A 169 5.47 6.01 29.72
N ARG A 170 5.82 6.25 28.44
CA ARG A 170 4.86 6.36 27.32
C ARG A 170 4.82 5.13 26.43
N ARG A 171 5.63 4.10 26.71
CA ARG A 171 5.71 2.89 25.86
C ARG A 171 4.40 2.12 25.79
N ALA A 172 3.62 2.06 26.87
CA ALA A 172 2.33 1.37 26.88
C ALA A 172 1.32 2.04 25.94
N ASP A 173 1.25 3.38 25.96
CA ASP A 173 0.40 4.15 25.05
C ASP A 173 0.87 4.01 23.60
N TYR A 174 2.18 4.07 23.36
CA TYR A 174 2.77 3.83 22.03
C TYR A 174 2.36 2.45 21.48
N VAL A 175 2.48 1.38 22.28
CA VAL A 175 2.11 0.02 21.84
C VAL A 175 0.61 -0.06 21.53
N ARG A 176 -0.25 0.61 22.31
CA ARG A 176 -1.70 0.66 22.03
C ARG A 176 -1.98 1.30 20.67
N VAL A 177 -1.42 2.48 20.42
CA VAL A 177 -1.62 3.21 19.16
C VAL A 177 -0.97 2.47 17.98
N ALA A 178 0.20 1.87 18.17
CA ALA A 178 0.87 1.06 17.15
C ALA A 178 0.05 -0.17 16.74
N ASN A 179 -0.59 -0.85 17.69
CA ASN A 179 -1.50 -1.96 17.39
C ASN A 179 -2.73 -1.47 16.62
N GLU A 180 -3.33 -0.35 17.05
CA GLU A 180 -4.47 0.25 16.35
C GLU A 180 -4.11 0.64 14.90
N LEU A 181 -2.91 1.17 14.66
CA LEU A 181 -2.41 1.47 13.31
C LEU A 181 -2.32 0.22 12.44
N VAL A 182 -1.77 -0.88 12.97
CA VAL A 182 -1.64 -2.16 12.24
C VAL A 182 -3.01 -2.75 11.92
N ASP A 183 -3.95 -2.67 12.87
CA ASP A 183 -5.34 -3.11 12.67
C ASP A 183 -6.05 -2.25 11.61
N ASN A 184 -5.92 -0.92 11.68
CA ASN A 184 -6.49 0.00 10.70
C ASN A 184 -5.92 -0.25 9.29
N MET A 185 -4.61 -0.48 9.17
CA MET A 185 -3.96 -0.84 7.89
C MET A 185 -4.46 -2.18 7.33
N THR A 186 -4.75 -3.15 8.20
CA THR A 186 -5.27 -4.47 7.81
C THR A 186 -6.70 -4.37 7.29
N GLU A 187 -7.57 -3.64 8.00
CA GLU A 187 -8.94 -3.38 7.53
C GLU A 187 -8.95 -2.50 6.28
N PHE A 188 -8.02 -1.54 6.16
CA PHE A 188 -7.87 -0.75 4.94
C PHE A 188 -7.49 -1.62 3.72
N ASP A 189 -6.52 -2.53 3.81
CA ASP A 189 -6.21 -3.50 2.72
C ASP A 189 -7.45 -4.33 2.35
N ARG A 190 -8.24 -4.75 3.35
CA ARG A 190 -9.46 -5.55 3.15
C ARG A 190 -10.52 -4.79 2.35
N PHE A 191 -10.78 -3.53 2.68
CA PHE A 191 -11.78 -2.71 1.97
C PHE A 191 -11.28 -2.17 0.62
N VAL A 192 -9.97 -1.96 0.47
CA VAL A 192 -9.38 -1.64 -0.85
C VAL A 192 -9.44 -2.86 -1.78
N ARG A 193 -9.27 -4.07 -1.24
CA ARG A 193 -9.40 -5.33 -2.00
C ARG A 193 -10.83 -5.58 -2.50
N THR A 194 -11.83 -5.24 -1.69
CA THR A 194 -13.24 -5.34 -2.05
C THR A 194 -13.78 -3.92 -2.19
N PRO A 195 -13.75 -3.29 -3.39
CA PRO A 195 -13.78 -1.83 -3.59
C PRO A 195 -15.03 -1.17 -3.00
N LYS A 196 -14.99 -0.97 -1.69
CA LYS A 196 -16.03 -0.42 -0.86
C LYS A 196 -15.63 1.00 -0.56
N VAL A 197 -16.16 1.93 -1.33
CA VAL A 197 -15.73 3.34 -1.33
C VAL A 197 -15.76 3.91 0.09
N TYR A 198 -16.93 3.87 0.73
CA TYR A 198 -17.14 4.48 2.04
C TYR A 198 -16.24 3.87 3.12
N GLU A 199 -16.21 2.55 3.25
CA GLU A 199 -15.39 1.88 4.25
C GLU A 199 -13.90 2.08 4.00
N SER A 200 -13.45 2.11 2.74
CA SER A 200 -12.05 2.39 2.40
C SER A 200 -11.63 3.79 2.86
N TYR A 201 -12.46 4.81 2.63
CA TYR A 201 -12.20 6.16 3.11
C TYR A 201 -12.20 6.26 4.63
N LEU A 202 -13.15 5.59 5.28
CA LEU A 202 -13.21 5.59 6.75
C LEU A 202 -11.93 5.02 7.36
N PHE A 203 -11.44 3.90 6.85
CA PHE A 203 -10.20 3.29 7.35
C PHE A 203 -8.95 4.05 6.90
N TYR A 204 -8.95 4.68 5.73
CA TYR A 204 -7.89 5.59 5.30
C TYR A 204 -7.67 6.75 6.29
N GLU A 205 -8.75 7.44 6.67
CA GLU A 205 -8.69 8.55 7.62
C GLU A 205 -8.26 8.08 9.03
N LYS A 206 -8.75 6.92 9.46
CA LYS A 206 -8.29 6.30 10.73
C LYS A 206 -6.81 5.94 10.70
N THR A 207 -6.33 5.37 9.59
CA THR A 207 -4.91 5.05 9.40
C THR A 207 -4.06 6.31 9.47
N LEU A 208 -4.43 7.39 8.76
CA LEU A 208 -3.73 8.67 8.84
C LEU A 208 -3.65 9.19 10.28
N LYS A 209 -4.79 9.22 10.98
CA LYS A 209 -4.83 9.65 12.37
C LYS A 209 -3.91 8.81 13.27
N SER A 210 -4.02 7.49 13.22
CA SER A 210 -3.18 6.60 14.04
C SER A 210 -1.69 6.73 13.72
N LEU A 211 -1.34 7.08 12.48
CA LEU A 211 0.04 7.27 12.06
C LEU A 211 0.62 8.59 12.55
N ASP A 212 -0.21 9.65 12.60
CA ASP A 212 0.14 10.92 13.23
C ASP A 212 0.28 10.77 14.75
N ASP A 213 -0.65 10.05 15.41
CA ASP A 213 -0.56 9.71 16.83
C ASP A 213 0.74 8.94 17.14
N VAL A 214 1.15 7.98 16.29
CA VAL A 214 2.45 7.28 16.42
C VAL A 214 3.62 8.26 16.25
N ALA A 215 3.56 9.15 15.26
CA ALA A 215 4.63 10.10 14.96
C ALA A 215 4.87 11.08 16.13
N GLU A 216 3.82 11.46 16.87
CA GLU A 216 3.91 12.32 18.06
C GLU A 216 4.74 11.68 19.20
N PHE A 217 4.77 10.35 19.32
CA PHE A 217 5.62 9.67 20.31
C PHE A 217 7.11 9.64 19.92
N LEU A 218 7.43 9.87 18.64
CA LEU A 218 8.76 9.75 18.06
C LEU A 218 9.47 11.10 17.88
N VAL A 219 9.00 12.15 18.57
CA VAL A 219 9.60 13.48 18.64
C VAL A 219 10.22 13.65 20.03
#